data_AF-A0A849BQT2-F1
#
_entry.id   AF-A0A849BQT2-F1
#
_cell.length_a   1.000
_cell.length_b   1.000
_cell.length_c   1.000
_cell.angle_alpha   90.00
_cell.angle_beta   90.00
_cell.angle_gamma   90.00
#
_symmetry.space_group_name_H-M   'P 1'
#
loop_
_entity.id
_entity.type
_entity.pdbx_description
1 polymer ?
#
loop_
_entity_poly.entity_id
_entity_poly.type
_entity_poly.pdbx_seq_one_letter_code
_entity_poly.pdbx_strand_id
1 'polypeptide(L)'
;MARIKGRQARPAGASATLYARVAPHNMAKAQAAAGALGMSVAAYLDALLEHEQLDEQGRPAWWDQQVYASSDQEELPLQRVG
;
A
#
# COMPACT_ATOMS: atom_id res chain seq x y z
N MET A 1 -25.22 8.58 22.98
CA MET A 1 -23.78 8.25 22.94
C MET A 1 -23.55 7.25 21.80
N ALA A 2 -22.96 7.70 20.69
CA ALA A 2 -22.71 6.83 19.53
C ALA A 2 -21.38 6.09 19.72
N ARG A 3 -21.43 4.75 19.85
CA ARG A 3 -20.24 3.90 19.91
C ARG A 3 -19.50 3.99 18.58
N ILE A 4 -18.23 4.39 18.62
CA ILE A 4 -17.32 4.30 17.48
C ILE A 4 -17.26 2.83 17.06
N LYS A 5 -17.77 2.52 15.87
CA LYS A 5 -17.67 1.20 15.26
C LYS A 5 -16.21 1.00 14.89
N GLY A 6 -15.50 0.20 15.67
CA GLY A 6 -14.09 -0.13 15.42
C GLY A 6 -13.88 -0.63 13.99
N ARG A 7 -12.69 -0.36 13.43
CA ARG A 7 -12.26 -0.86 12.12
C ARG A 7 -12.50 -2.37 12.08
N GLN A 8 -13.52 -2.80 11.33
CA GLN A 8 -13.74 -4.22 11.10
C GLN A 8 -12.58 -4.71 10.24
N ALA A 9 -11.76 -5.60 10.81
CA ALA A 9 -10.78 -6.36 10.04
C ALA A 9 -11.54 -7.07 8.91
N ARG A 10 -11.18 -6.76 7.68
CA ARG A 10 -11.78 -7.37 6.49
C ARG A 10 -11.40 -8.86 6.51
N PRO A 11 -12.33 -9.79 6.22
CA PRO A 11 -12.02 -11.21 6.24
C PRO A 11 -10.86 -11.52 5.28
N ALA A 12 -9.88 -12.27 5.78
CA ALA A 12 -8.78 -12.80 5.00
C ALA A 12 -9.37 -13.70 3.89
N GLY A 13 -9.18 -13.30 2.64
CA GLY A 13 -9.72 -14.00 1.46
C GLY A 13 -10.58 -13.15 0.53
N ALA A 14 -10.91 -11.90 0.89
CA ALA A 14 -11.55 -10.98 -0.04
C ALA A 14 -10.50 -10.27 -0.91
N SER A 15 -10.54 -10.49 -2.23
CA SER A 15 -9.75 -9.72 -3.19
C SER A 15 -10.02 -8.22 -3.03
N ALA A 16 -8.98 -7.41 -2.91
CA ALA A 16 -9.09 -5.95 -2.86
C ALA A 16 -8.85 -5.36 -4.26
N THR A 17 -9.62 -4.35 -4.64
CA THR A 17 -9.38 -3.61 -5.89
C THR A 17 -8.38 -2.49 -5.64
N LEU A 18 -7.30 -2.46 -6.42
CA LEU A 18 -6.31 -1.39 -6.43
C LEU A 18 -6.57 -0.42 -7.59
N TYR A 19 -6.76 0.85 -7.27
CA TYR A 19 -6.80 1.95 -8.24
C TYR A 19 -5.61 2.87 -8.00
N ALA A 20 -4.71 2.98 -8.97
CA ALA A 20 -3.51 3.79 -8.86
C ALA A 20 -3.21 4.55 -10.16
N ARG A 21 -2.63 5.74 -10.02
CA ARG A 21 -1.98 6.44 -11.13
C ARG A 21 -0.50 6.09 -11.09
N VAL A 22 -0.01 5.50 -12.16
CA VAL A 22 1.40 5.10 -12.30
C VAL A 22 2.01 5.79 -13.51
N ALA A 23 3.31 6.05 -13.45
CA ALA A 23 4.02 6.60 -14.60
C ALA A 23 3.94 5.63 -15.79
N PRO A 24 3.80 6.11 -17.04
CA PRO A 24 3.62 5.25 -18.21
C PRO A 24 4.73 4.20 -18.40
N HIS A 25 5.98 4.57 -18.12
CA HIS A 25 7.12 3.66 -18.24
C HIS A 25 7.07 2.50 -17.22
N ASN A 26 6.56 2.74 -16.02
CA ASN A 26 6.39 1.71 -15.00
C ASN A 26 5.26 0.74 -15.36
N MET A 27 4.17 1.26 -15.94
CA MET A 27 3.10 0.42 -16.46
C MET A 27 3.61 -0.48 -17.60
N ALA A 28 4.37 0.08 -18.54
CA ALA A 28 4.97 -0.69 -19.64
C ALA A 28 5.92 -1.79 -19.13
N LYS A 29 6.74 -1.49 -18.11
CA LYS A 29 7.60 -2.47 -17.45
C LYS A 29 6.79 -3.63 -16.87
N ALA A 30 5.70 -3.34 -16.15
CA ALA A 30 4.85 -4.37 -15.57
C ALA A 30 4.16 -5.23 -16.65
N GLN A 31 3.68 -4.61 -17.73
CA GLN A 31 3.09 -5.32 -18.87
C GLN A 31 4.09 -6.25 -19.56
N ALA A 32 5.32 -5.78 -19.80
CA ALA A 32 6.36 -6.58 -20.42
C ALA A 32 6.73 -7.80 -19.55
N ALA A 33 6.90 -7.60 -18.24
CA ALA A 33 7.19 -8.69 -17.31
C ALA A 33 6.03 -9.71 -17.25
N ALA A 34 4.79 -9.23 -17.11
CA ALA A 34 3.62 -10.09 -17.09
C ALA A 34 3.48 -10.90 -18.40
N GLY A 35 3.72 -10.27 -19.56
CA GLY A 35 3.71 -10.92 -20.86
C GLY A 35 4.80 -11.99 -21.00
N ALA A 36 6.03 -11.71 -20.56
CA ALA A 36 7.12 -12.68 -20.57
C ALA A 36 6.87 -13.89 -19.67
N LEU A 37 6.12 -13.69 -18.58
CA LEU A 37 5.74 -14.73 -17.61
C LEU A 37 4.41 -15.44 -17.96
N GLY A 38 3.71 -15.01 -19.01
CA GLY A 38 2.42 -15.58 -19.40
C GLY A 38 1.29 -15.34 -18.38
N MET A 39 1.34 -14.26 -17.61
CA MET A 39 0.36 -13.93 -16.57
C MET A 39 -0.30 -12.57 -16.81
N SER A 40 -1.38 -12.28 -16.08
CA SER A 40 -1.99 -10.95 -16.10
C SER A 40 -1.13 -9.93 -15.34
N VAL A 41 -1.28 -8.64 -15.65
CA VAL A 41 -0.57 -7.58 -14.91
C VAL A 41 -0.97 -7.59 -13.43
N ALA A 42 -2.23 -7.87 -13.10
CA ALA A 42 -2.69 -7.98 -11.72
C ALA A 42 -1.98 -9.13 -10.98
N ALA A 43 -1.92 -10.32 -11.59
CA ALA A 43 -1.23 -11.47 -11.00
C ALA A 43 0.27 -11.22 -10.83
N TYR A 44 0.89 -10.54 -11.80
CA TYR A 44 2.28 -10.12 -11.69
C TYR A 44 2.51 -9.15 -10.52
N LEU A 45 1.61 -8.16 -10.33
CA LEU A 45 1.72 -7.19 -9.24
C LEU A 45 1.46 -7.85 -7.87
N ASP A 46 0.49 -8.77 -7.78
CA ASP A 46 0.26 -9.54 -6.55
C ASP A 46 1.49 -10.39 -6.21
N ALA A 47 2.04 -11.13 -7.18
CA ALA A 47 3.26 -11.93 -6.96
C ALA A 47 4.47 -11.05 -6.60
N LEU A 48 4.61 -9.88 -7.21
CA LEU A 48 5.66 -8.93 -6.88
C LEU A 48 5.57 -8.48 -5.41
N LEU A 49 4.36 -8.23 -4.92
CA LEU A 49 4.12 -7.85 -3.53
C LEU A 49 4.31 -9.01 -2.54
N GLU A 50 3.98 -10.24 -2.93
CA GLU A 50 4.25 -11.44 -2.12
C GLU A 50 5.75 -11.70 -1.94
N HIS A 51 6.56 -11.35 -2.95
CA HIS A 51 8.01 -11.47 -2.90
C HIS A 51 8.73 -10.25 -2.30
N GLU A 52 8.01 -9.15 -2.06
CA GLU A 52 8.58 -7.94 -1.50
C GLU A 52 9.07 -8.19 -0.06
N GLN A 53 10.32 -7.81 0.20
CA GLN A 53 10.91 -7.97 1.52
C GLN A 53 10.67 -6.70 2.31
N LEU A 54 10.05 -6.86 3.48
CA LEU A 54 9.79 -5.74 4.38
C LEU A 54 10.77 -5.74 5.57
N ASP A 55 11.14 -4.56 6.03
CA ASP A 55 11.86 -4.36 7.29
C ASP A 55 10.94 -4.60 8.50
N GLU A 56 11.49 -4.48 9.71
CA GLU A 56 10.74 -4.63 10.96
C GLU A 56 9.60 -3.61 11.14
N GLN A 57 9.62 -2.51 10.37
CA GLN A 57 8.61 -1.46 10.38
C GLN A 57 7.59 -1.62 9.24
N GLY A 58 7.70 -2.67 8.41
CA GLY A 58 6.81 -2.95 7.30
C GLY A 58 7.09 -2.12 6.04
N ARG A 59 8.29 -1.53 5.90
CA ARG A 59 8.73 -0.79 4.72
C ARG A 59 9.52 -1.70 3.79
N PRO A 60 9.49 -1.49 2.46
CA PRO A 60 10.34 -2.26 1.56
C PRO A 60 11.81 -2.15 1.95
N ALA A 61 12.54 -3.26 1.96
CA ALA A 61 13.94 -3.31 2.43
C ALA A 61 14.89 -2.47 1.57
N TRP A 62 14.52 -2.21 0.31
CA TRP A 62 15.25 -1.33 -0.60
C TRP A 62 14.94 0.17 -0.36
N TRP A 63 13.99 0.49 0.51
CA TRP A 63 13.60 1.87 0.81
C TRP A 63 14.59 2.51 1.80
N ASP A 64 15.57 3.22 1.25
CA ASP A 64 16.62 3.90 2.01
C ASP A 64 16.30 5.38 2.34
N GLN A 65 15.23 5.92 1.76
CA GLN A 65 14.77 7.26 2.10
C GLN A 65 14.25 7.28 3.53
N GLN A 66 14.93 8.05 4.38
CA GLN A 66 14.37 8.47 5.66
C GLN A 66 12.96 8.98 5.39
N VAL A 67 11.98 8.33 6.02
CA VAL A 67 10.65 8.89 6.16
C VAL A 67 10.89 10.18 6.95
N TYR A 68 11.05 11.30 6.26
CA TYR A 68 10.74 12.59 6.85
C TYR A 68 9.30 12.40 7.28
N ALA A 69 9.07 12.19 8.57
CA ALA A 69 7.76 12.30 9.16
C ALA A 69 7.25 13.63 8.62
N SER A 70 6.30 13.58 7.69
CA SER A 70 5.81 14.77 7.04
C SER A 70 5.48 15.73 8.17
N SER A 71 6.12 16.90 8.16
CA SER A 71 5.84 18.00 9.09
C SER A 71 4.35 18.41 9.06
N ASP A 72 3.58 17.84 8.13
CA ASP A 72 2.13 17.93 7.97
C ASP A 72 1.32 16.96 8.85
N GLN A 73 1.95 16.13 9.69
CA GLN A 73 1.25 15.60 10.87
C GLN A 73 1.15 16.71 11.92
N GLU A 74 0.38 17.75 11.62
CA GLU A 74 -0.12 18.63 12.65
C GLU A 74 -0.97 17.78 13.61
N GLU A 75 -0.51 17.66 14.86
CA GLU A 75 -1.33 17.20 15.97
C GLU A 75 -2.60 18.06 15.97
N LEU A 76 -3.72 17.48 15.54
CA LEU A 76 -5.03 18.09 15.71
C LEU A 76 -5.20 18.34 17.22
N PRO A 77 -5.39 19.59 17.66
CA PRO A 77 -5.55 19.88 19.07
C PRO A 77 -6.78 19.13 19.58
N LEU A 78 -6.58 18.25 20.57
CA LEU A 78 -7.67 17.66 21.34
C LEU A 78 -8.39 18.80 22.04
N GLN A 79 -9.45 19.33 21.44
CA GLN A 79 -10.35 20.25 22.11
C GLN A 79 -10.93 19.51 23.32
N ARG A 80 -10.43 19.85 24.51
CA ARG A 80 -11.08 19.50 25.77
C ARG A 80 -12.42 20.21 25.75
N VAL A 81 -13.47 19.44 25.50
CA VAL A 81 -14.85 19.88 25.69
C VAL A 81 -15.02 20.09 27.20
N GLY A 82 -15.16 21.34 27.62
CA GLY A 82 -15.62 21.74 28.95
C GLY A 82 -17.13 21.69 29.06
#